data_AF-A0A966R700-F1
#
_entry.id   AF-A0A966R700-F1
#
_cell.length_a   1.000
_cell.length_b   1.000
_cell.length_c   1.000
_cell.angle_alpha   90.00
_cell.angle_beta   90.00
_cell.angle_gamma   90.00
#
_symmetry.space_group_name_H-M   'P 1'
#
loop_
_entity.id
_entity.type
_entity.pdbx_description
1 polymer ?
#
loop_
_entity_poly.entity_id
_entity_poly.type
_entity_poly.pdbx_seq_one_letter_code
_entity_poly.pdbx_strand_id
1 'polypeptide(L)'
;MLNLLFVEIAPDLVTNEEYWAFCDATGRDKGKTVGGRPKQPVTNVSWYDAMDYACWKAEQDGIPWRLPLEEELKAAERLIPEDADFSKWPLPELPDVGTHPETTNSLGHNDLVGVVYQWTMRPEDKAKYDEAWADYVKRRKAAEEGG
;
A
#
# COMPACT_ATOMS: atom_id res chain seq x y z
N MET A 1 -13.60 -18.75 22.24
CA MET A 1 -12.87 -17.46 22.18
C MET A 1 -12.16 -17.41 20.85
N LEU A 2 -12.73 -16.71 19.87
CA LEU A 2 -12.04 -16.45 18.60
C LEU A 2 -11.03 -15.33 18.88
N ASN A 3 -9.74 -15.67 18.79
CA ASN A 3 -8.64 -14.73 18.90
C ASN A 3 -8.57 -13.97 17.56
N LEU A 4 -9.39 -12.93 17.40
CA LEU A 4 -9.24 -11.99 16.30
C LEU A 4 -8.05 -11.10 16.66
N LEU A 5 -6.88 -11.46 16.14
CA LEU A 5 -5.78 -10.52 15.98
C LEU A 5 -6.36 -9.31 15.23
N PHE A 6 -6.39 -8.14 15.86
CA PHE A 6 -6.79 -6.90 15.22
C PHE A 6 -5.83 -6.66 14.06
N VAL A 7 -6.36 -6.61 12.83
CA VAL A 7 -5.63 -6.17 11.64
C VAL A 7 -6.13 -4.78 11.29
N GLU A 8 -5.19 -3.87 11.05
CA GLU A 8 -5.46 -2.51 10.59
C GLU A 8 -5.01 -2.37 9.12
N ILE A 9 -5.74 -1.57 8.36
CA ILE A 9 -5.37 -1.16 7.00
C ILE A 9 -4.83 0.26 7.10
N ALA A 10 -3.81 0.59 6.30
CA ALA A 10 -3.29 1.94 6.25
C ALA A 10 -4.42 2.91 5.83
N PRO A 11 -4.54 4.09 6.46
CA PRO A 11 -5.65 5.01 6.22
C PRO A 11 -5.70 5.56 4.79
N ASP A 12 -4.56 5.54 4.08
CA ASP A 12 -4.38 6.19 2.79
C ASP A 12 -3.62 5.28 1.82
N LEU A 13 -3.81 5.54 0.52
CA LEU A 13 -3.01 4.93 -0.54
C LEU A 13 -1.56 5.39 -0.44
N VAL A 14 -0.62 4.50 -0.81
CA VAL A 14 0.80 4.86 -0.90
C VAL A 14 1.01 5.89 -2.01
N THR A 15 1.64 7.01 -1.66
CA THR A 15 1.93 8.12 -2.58
C THR A 15 3.21 7.89 -3.39
N ASN A 16 3.39 8.63 -4.49
CA ASN A 16 4.65 8.64 -5.22
C ASN A 16 5.83 9.07 -4.33
N GLU A 17 5.65 10.08 -3.47
CA GLU A 17 6.69 10.56 -2.56
C GLU A 17 7.20 9.46 -1.61
N GLU A 18 6.27 8.71 -1.00
CA GLU A 18 6.63 7.60 -0.11
C GLU A 18 7.34 6.47 -0.86
N TYR A 19 6.83 6.11 -2.05
CA TYR A 19 7.45 5.07 -2.86
C TYR A 19 8.84 5.50 -3.37
N TRP A 20 9.02 6.77 -3.71
CA TRP A 20 10.32 7.31 -4.11
C TRP A 20 11.33 7.31 -2.97
N ALA A 21 10.91 7.61 -1.74
CA ALA A 21 11.76 7.50 -0.56
C ALA A 21 12.24 6.05 -0.36
N PHE A 22 11.36 5.07 -0.57
CA PHE A 22 11.74 3.65 -0.61
C PHE A 22 12.77 3.36 -1.71
N CYS A 23 12.54 3.82 -2.93
CA CYS A 23 13.49 3.64 -4.03
C CYS A 23 14.87 4.23 -3.72
N ASP A 24 14.91 5.44 -3.18
CA ASP A 24 16.16 6.13 -2.84
C ASP A 24 16.90 5.44 -1.70
N ALA A 25 16.19 4.98 -0.67
CA ALA A 25 16.78 4.26 0.46
C ALA A 25 17.33 2.88 0.07
N THR A 26 16.74 2.23 -0.95
CA THR A 26 17.08 0.86 -1.35
C THR A 26 17.90 0.77 -2.63
N GLY A 27 18.15 1.90 -3.30
CA GLY A 27 18.81 1.95 -4.59
C GLY A 27 17.98 1.35 -5.75
N ARG A 28 16.67 1.19 -5.58
CA ARG A 28 15.78 0.68 -6.62
C ARG A 28 15.45 1.77 -7.64
N ASP A 29 15.23 1.35 -8.88
CA ASP A 29 14.75 2.24 -9.94
C ASP A 29 13.29 2.62 -9.68
N LYS A 30 13.01 3.93 -9.68
CA LYS A 30 11.65 4.49 -9.61
C LYS A 30 10.83 4.16 -10.86
N GLY A 31 11.48 3.83 -11.98
CA GLY A 31 10.85 3.40 -13.22
C GLY A 31 9.81 4.40 -13.74
N LYS A 32 8.61 3.91 -14.05
CA LYS A 32 7.52 4.73 -14.60
C LYS A 32 6.86 5.65 -13.58
N THR A 33 7.19 5.53 -12.30
CA THR A 33 6.58 6.37 -11.24
C THR A 33 7.12 7.80 -11.27
N VAL A 34 8.32 8.05 -11.82
CA VAL A 34 9.02 9.36 -11.81
C VAL A 34 8.20 10.51 -12.39
N GLY A 35 7.29 10.21 -13.33
CA GLY A 35 6.43 11.22 -13.96
C GLY A 35 5.19 11.63 -13.14
N GLY A 36 4.90 10.96 -12.02
CA GLY A 36 3.74 11.26 -11.17
C GLY A 36 3.93 12.51 -10.30
N ARG A 37 2.83 13.09 -9.81
CA ARG A 37 2.91 14.14 -8.78
C ARG A 37 3.18 13.50 -7.41
N PRO A 38 3.94 14.16 -6.50
CA PRO A 38 4.35 13.57 -5.22
C PRO A 38 3.19 12.99 -4.40
N LYS A 39 2.06 13.71 -4.33
CA LYS A 39 0.88 13.35 -3.53
C LYS A 39 -0.14 12.46 -4.23
N GLN A 40 0.05 12.17 -5.52
CA GLN A 40 -0.79 11.18 -6.20
C GLN A 40 -0.42 9.76 -5.71
N PRO A 41 -1.38 8.82 -5.72
CA PRO A 41 -1.06 7.44 -5.43
C PRO A 41 -0.05 6.91 -6.45
N VAL A 42 0.89 6.09 -5.97
CA VAL A 42 1.87 5.45 -6.84
C VAL A 42 1.16 4.46 -7.76
N THR A 43 1.48 4.50 -9.05
CA THR A 43 0.95 3.58 -10.06
C THR A 43 2.08 3.00 -10.89
N ASN A 44 1.78 1.99 -11.73
CA ASN A 44 2.78 1.29 -12.54
C ASN A 44 3.85 0.54 -11.72
N VAL A 45 3.49 0.07 -10.52
CA VAL A 45 4.32 -0.80 -9.69
C VAL A 45 3.81 -2.24 -9.78
N SER A 46 4.73 -3.22 -9.80
CA SER A 46 4.33 -4.62 -9.78
C SER A 46 3.87 -5.06 -8.38
N TRP A 47 3.20 -6.20 -8.32
CA TRP A 47 2.84 -6.82 -7.03
C TRP A 47 4.08 -7.11 -6.16
N TYR A 48 5.21 -7.50 -6.78
CA TYR A 48 6.47 -7.73 -6.09
C TYR A 48 7.07 -6.43 -5.54
N ASP A 49 6.98 -5.33 -6.29
CA ASP A 49 7.44 -4.02 -5.81
C ASP A 49 6.62 -3.54 -4.61
N ALA A 50 5.31 -3.80 -4.61
CA ALA A 50 4.44 -3.44 -3.49
C ALA A 50 4.75 -4.28 -2.23
N MET A 51 5.13 -5.55 -2.38
CA MET A 51 5.60 -6.36 -1.25
C MET A 51 6.95 -5.89 -0.70
N ASP A 52 7.91 -5.59 -1.58
CA ASP A 52 9.22 -5.07 -1.18
C ASP A 52 9.07 -3.73 -0.44
N TYR A 53 8.17 -2.86 -0.92
CA TYR A 53 7.82 -1.61 -0.23
C TYR A 53 7.26 -1.89 1.16
N ALA A 54 6.31 -2.83 1.30
CA ALA A 54 5.74 -3.18 2.61
C ALA A 54 6.81 -3.71 3.58
N CYS A 55 7.76 -4.52 3.10
CA CYS A 55 8.88 -5.01 3.91
C CYS A 55 9.78 -3.86 4.40
N TRP A 56 10.13 -2.93 3.50
CA TRP A 56 10.91 -1.75 3.85
C TRP A 56 10.17 -0.88 4.87
N LYS A 57 8.89 -0.58 4.62
CA LYS A 57 8.07 0.25 5.50
C LYS A 57 7.92 -0.37 6.88
N ALA A 58 7.80 -1.70 6.95
CA ALA A 58 7.75 -2.44 8.20
C ALA A 58 9.04 -2.30 9.03
N GLU A 59 10.20 -2.34 8.38
CA GLU A 59 11.47 -2.05 9.05
C GLU A 59 11.54 -0.61 9.55
N GLN A 60 11.13 0.37 8.73
CA GLN A 60 11.18 1.79 9.11
C GLN A 60 10.30 2.10 10.33
N ASP A 61 9.10 1.53 10.38
CA ASP A 61 8.11 1.85 11.41
C ASP A 61 8.17 0.91 12.62
N GLY A 62 8.82 -0.25 12.50
CA GLY A 62 8.76 -1.32 13.51
C GLY A 62 7.39 -2.01 13.58
N ILE A 63 6.55 -1.84 12.56
CA ILE A 63 5.19 -2.41 12.44
C ILE A 63 5.23 -3.50 11.37
N PRO A 64 4.57 -4.67 11.54
CA PRO A 64 4.61 -5.74 10.55
C PRO A 64 3.69 -5.46 9.34
N TRP A 65 3.99 -4.40 8.58
CA TRP A 65 3.26 -4.04 7.36
C TRP A 65 3.33 -5.15 6.32
N ARG A 66 2.21 -5.36 5.62
CA ARG A 66 2.08 -6.27 4.47
C ARG A 66 0.98 -5.77 3.55
N LEU A 67 0.86 -6.34 2.35
CA LEU A 67 -0.34 -6.14 1.55
C LEU A 67 -1.59 -6.66 2.30
N PRO A 68 -2.75 -5.99 2.17
CA PRO A 68 -3.98 -6.50 2.77
C PRO A 68 -4.39 -7.82 2.11
N LEU A 69 -5.07 -8.67 2.87
CA LEU A 69 -5.82 -9.78 2.28
C LEU A 69 -7.00 -9.22 1.48
N GLU A 70 -7.43 -9.95 0.45
CA GLU A 70 -8.64 -9.56 -0.29
C GLU A 70 -9.86 -9.43 0.63
N GLU A 71 -10.01 -10.32 1.62
CA GLU A 71 -11.10 -10.28 2.60
C GLU A 71 -10.99 -9.07 3.56
N GLU A 72 -9.77 -8.66 3.91
CA GLU A 72 -9.53 -7.49 4.77
C GLU A 72 -9.87 -6.20 4.03
N LEU A 73 -9.43 -6.08 2.77
CA LEU A 73 -9.75 -4.93 1.93
C LEU A 73 -11.26 -4.83 1.72
N LYS A 74 -11.93 -5.93 1.37
CA LYS A 74 -13.40 -5.99 1.26
C LYS A 74 -14.12 -5.67 2.56
N ALA A 75 -13.57 -6.08 3.71
CA ALA A 75 -14.13 -5.73 5.00
C ALA A 75 -14.07 -4.22 5.27
N ALA A 76 -12.97 -3.55 4.89
CA ALA A 76 -12.85 -2.09 5.00
C ALA A 76 -13.76 -1.35 4.00
N GLU A 77 -13.90 -1.85 2.77
CA GLU A 77 -14.82 -1.29 1.76
C GLU A 77 -16.28 -1.33 2.23
N ARG A 78 -16.68 -2.39 2.95
CA ARG A 78 -18.04 -2.52 3.51
C ARG A 78 -18.37 -1.48 4.58
N LEU A 79 -17.37 -0.76 5.10
CA LEU A 79 -17.55 0.29 6.09
C LEU A 79 -17.71 1.68 5.45
N ILE A 80 -17.66 1.78 4.13
CA ILE A 80 -17.99 3.00 3.39
C ILE A 80 -19.48 3.30 3.63
N PRO A 81 -19.86 4.54 3.98
CA PRO A 81 -21.26 4.89 4.18
C PRO A 81 -22.13 4.57 2.96
N GLU A 82 -23.33 4.06 3.17
CA GLU A 82 -24.28 3.75 2.08
C GLU A 82 -24.65 4.99 1.25
N ASP A 83 -24.56 6.18 1.85
CA ASP A 83 -24.84 7.48 1.24
C ASP A 83 -23.58 8.21 0.73
N ALA A 84 -22.43 7.52 0.67
CA ALA A 84 -21.21 8.07 0.07
C ALA A 84 -21.44 8.52 -1.39
N ASP A 85 -20.97 9.73 -1.71
CA ASP A 85 -21.21 10.35 -3.02
C ASP A 85 -20.16 9.93 -4.05
N PHE A 86 -20.50 8.94 -4.87
CA PHE A 86 -19.67 8.51 -6.01
C PHE A 86 -20.00 9.21 -7.33
N SER A 87 -20.81 10.29 -7.32
CA SER A 87 -21.26 10.95 -8.57
C SER A 87 -20.13 11.56 -9.40
N LYS A 88 -18.96 11.77 -8.79
CA LYS A 88 -17.75 12.30 -9.45
C LYS A 88 -16.95 11.25 -10.22
N TRP A 89 -17.27 9.95 -10.09
CA TRP A 89 -16.53 8.87 -10.73
C TRP A 89 -17.07 8.49 -12.12
N PRO A 90 -16.21 8.07 -13.07
CA PRO A 90 -14.75 8.02 -12.95
C PRO A 90 -14.13 9.42 -12.93
N LEU A 91 -13.12 9.61 -12.09
CA LEU A 91 -12.42 10.90 -11.99
C LEU A 91 -11.67 11.19 -13.31
N PRO A 92 -11.63 12.46 -13.76
CA PRO A 92 -11.02 12.82 -15.04
C PRO A 92 -9.48 12.76 -15.01
N GLU A 93 -8.90 12.88 -13.82
CA GLU A 93 -7.47 12.73 -13.56
C GLU A 93 -7.26 12.00 -12.23
N LEU A 94 -6.05 11.48 -12.03
CA LEU A 94 -5.67 10.87 -10.77
C LEU A 94 -5.55 11.96 -9.68
N PRO A 95 -6.38 11.93 -8.62
CA PRO A 95 -6.33 12.93 -7.57
C PRO A 95 -5.09 12.77 -6.70
N ASP A 96 -4.78 13.79 -5.91
CA ASP A 96 -3.91 13.61 -4.76
C ASP A 96 -4.65 12.74 -3.72
N VAL A 97 -3.93 11.91 -2.96
CA VAL A 97 -4.52 11.02 -1.96
C VAL A 97 -5.27 11.84 -0.90
N GLY A 98 -6.47 11.39 -0.52
CA GLY A 98 -7.30 11.98 0.51
C GLY A 98 -8.11 13.22 0.09
N THR A 99 -8.16 13.58 -1.20
CA THR A 99 -8.95 14.74 -1.65
C THR A 99 -10.45 14.46 -1.83
N HIS A 100 -10.89 13.24 -1.58
CA HIS A 100 -12.29 12.80 -1.66
C HIS A 100 -12.80 12.27 -0.31
N PRO A 101 -12.83 13.10 0.75
CA PRO A 101 -13.25 12.65 2.07
C PRO A 101 -14.74 12.24 2.14
N GLU A 102 -15.54 12.58 1.12
CA GLU A 102 -16.92 12.13 0.97
C GLU A 102 -17.07 10.61 0.81
N THR A 103 -16.00 9.88 0.48
CA THR A 103 -15.99 8.41 0.35
C THR A 103 -15.21 7.72 1.48
N THR A 104 -14.75 8.46 2.49
CA THR A 104 -14.03 7.92 3.64
C THR A 104 -14.92 6.96 4.44
N ASN A 105 -14.39 5.79 4.78
CA ASN A 105 -15.13 4.82 5.61
C ASN A 105 -15.18 5.23 7.09
N SER A 106 -16.01 4.52 7.87
CA SER A 106 -16.19 4.83 9.31
C SER A 106 -14.93 4.65 10.19
N LEU A 107 -13.86 4.08 9.64
CA LEU A 107 -12.56 3.92 10.30
C LEU A 107 -11.51 4.96 9.83
N GLY A 108 -11.88 5.89 8.94
CA GLY A 108 -10.99 6.93 8.43
C GLY A 108 -10.14 6.52 7.23
N HIS A 109 -10.45 5.41 6.56
CA HIS A 109 -9.74 5.01 5.34
C HIS A 109 -10.28 5.78 4.13
N ASN A 110 -9.41 6.46 3.42
CA ASN A 110 -9.70 7.20 2.20
C ASN A 110 -9.43 6.36 0.96
N ASP A 111 -10.02 6.76 -0.17
CA ASP A 111 -9.65 6.26 -1.51
C ASP A 111 -9.71 4.72 -1.70
N LEU A 112 -10.46 4.02 -0.85
CA LEU A 112 -10.63 2.56 -0.92
C LEU A 112 -11.24 2.10 -2.25
N VAL A 113 -12.08 2.95 -2.88
CA VAL A 113 -12.81 2.61 -4.10
C VAL A 113 -12.64 3.71 -5.15
N GLY A 114 -12.38 3.30 -6.39
CA GLY A 114 -12.51 4.15 -7.58
C GLY A 114 -11.33 5.04 -7.92
N VAL A 115 -10.26 5.09 -7.11
CA VAL A 115 -9.05 5.89 -7.40
C VAL A 115 -8.03 5.09 -8.19
N VAL A 116 -7.50 4.00 -7.63
CA VAL A 116 -6.60 3.04 -8.30
C VAL A 116 -6.92 1.61 -7.87
N TYR A 117 -6.51 0.63 -8.68
CA TYR A 117 -6.51 -0.76 -8.23
C TYR A 117 -5.46 -0.95 -7.13
N GLN A 118 -5.83 -1.71 -6.10
CA GLN A 118 -4.97 -2.00 -4.96
C GLN A 118 -4.48 -3.44 -5.03
N TRP A 119 -3.17 -3.64 -4.89
CA TRP A 119 -2.61 -4.98 -4.78
C TRP A 119 -2.99 -5.60 -3.44
N THR A 120 -3.64 -6.75 -3.49
CA THR A 120 -3.90 -7.60 -2.32
C THR A 120 -3.02 -8.84 -2.37
N MET A 121 -2.90 -9.54 -1.25
CA MET A 121 -2.41 -10.91 -1.22
C MET A 121 -3.54 -11.86 -0.87
N ARG A 122 -3.47 -13.11 -1.33
CA ARG A 122 -4.37 -14.16 -0.82
C ARG A 122 -3.70 -14.91 0.32
N PRO A 123 -4.44 -15.63 1.18
CA PRO A 123 -3.85 -16.40 2.27
C PRO A 123 -2.72 -17.34 1.82
N GLU A 124 -2.86 -17.98 0.64
CA GLU A 124 -1.86 -18.84 0.03
C GLU A 124 -0.58 -18.12 -0.42
N ASP A 125 -0.65 -16.80 -0.61
CA ASP A 125 0.51 -15.98 -1.02
C ASP A 125 1.38 -15.60 0.20
N LYS A 126 0.99 -15.94 1.45
CA LYS A 126 1.79 -15.65 2.66
C LYS A 126 3.23 -16.17 2.56
N ALA A 127 3.43 -17.36 2.00
CA ALA A 127 4.78 -17.92 1.84
C ALA A 127 5.66 -17.04 0.93
N LYS A 128 5.07 -16.41 -0.09
CA LYS A 128 5.78 -15.46 -0.98
C LYS A 128 6.15 -14.18 -0.24
N TYR A 129 5.30 -13.70 0.66
CA TYR A 129 5.63 -12.57 1.52
C TYR A 129 6.78 -12.91 2.48
N ASP A 130 6.73 -14.07 3.14
CA ASP A 130 7.80 -14.52 4.04
C ASP A 130 9.14 -14.68 3.28
N GLU A 131 9.09 -15.15 2.03
CA GLU A 131 10.26 -15.22 1.14
C GLU A 131 10.77 -13.83 0.74
N ALA A 132 9.89 -12.91 0.35
CA ALA A 132 10.23 -11.53 0.03
C ALA A 132 10.87 -10.82 1.23
N TRP A 133 10.35 -11.04 2.43
CA TRP A 133 10.92 -10.55 3.69
C TRP A 133 12.33 -11.08 3.91
N ALA A 134 12.52 -12.40 3.78
CA ALA A 134 13.83 -13.03 3.96
C ALA A 134 14.86 -12.51 2.95
N ASP A 135 14.46 -12.34 1.68
CA ASP A 135 15.29 -11.79 0.63
C ASP A 135 15.63 -10.30 0.87
N TYR A 136 14.65 -9.51 1.28
CA TYR A 136 14.85 -8.11 1.68
C TYR A 136 15.89 -7.99 2.80
N VAL A 137 15.73 -8.75 3.89
CA VAL A 137 16.68 -8.76 5.02
C VAL A 137 18.08 -9.17 4.57
N LYS A 138 18.19 -10.16 3.67
CA LYS A 138 19.47 -10.60 3.11
C LYS A 138 20.14 -9.50 2.29
N ARG A 139 19.40 -8.84 1.40
CA ARG A 139 19.91 -7.72 0.58
C ARG A 139 20.36 -6.55 1.45
N ARG A 140 19.62 -6.24 2.52
CA ARG A 140 19.97 -5.17 3.47
C ARG A 140 21.27 -5.45 4.22
N LYS A 141 21.45 -6.64 4.77
CA LYS A 141 22.71 -7.03 5.44
C LYS A 141 23.91 -6.95 4.49
N ALA A 142 23.76 -7.43 3.26
CA ALA A 142 24.83 -7.36 2.26
C ALA A 142 25.22 -5.90 1.91
N ALA A 143 24.26 -4.98 1.90
CA ALA A 143 24.52 -3.56 1.67
C ALA A 143 25.24 -2.88 2.86
N GLU A 144 25.00 -3.34 4.09
CA GLU A 144 25.67 -2.83 5.31
C GLU A 144 27.09 -3.36 5.47
N GLU A 145 27.35 -4.61 5.08
CA GLU A 145 28.68 -5.24 5.16
C GLU A 145 29.63 -4.82 4.01
N GLY A 146 29.08 -4.24 2.93
CA GLY A 146 29.81 -3.84 1.74
C GLY A 146 30.16 -2.34 1.64
N GLY A 147 29.77 -1.53 2.63
CA GLY A 147 30.05 -0.09 2.73
C GLY A 147 31.11 0.23 3.77
#